data_AF-K6DQ36-F1
#
_entry.id   AF-K6DQ36-F1
#
_cell.length_a   1.000
_cell.length_b   1.000
_cell.length_c   1.000
_cell.angle_alpha   90.00
_cell.angle_beta   90.00
_cell.angle_gamma   90.00
#
_symmetry.space_group_name_H-M   'P 1'
#
loop_
_entity.id
_entity.type
_entity.pdbx_description
1 polymer ?
#
loop_
_entity_poly.entity_id
_entity_poly.type
_entity_poly.pdbx_seq_one_letter_code
_entity_poly.pdbx_strand_id
1 'polypeptide(L)'
;MTFINETISEVDKEKFYSFNFKNPVTLDPVKARKWTIDRESNAFLIGLGGQGSEFSEIPMFYAFVWKNDVIMMETFSRGTGNAQSGVELWWKITRIEIPEKLKSDKEVIVEQIKKAFDEYGSFHRRDHVKGVYFDVIAEPVFVRKVK
;
A
#
# COMPACT_ATOMS: atom_id res chain seq x y z
N MET A 1 14.80 -2.15 -9.21
CA MET A 1 13.61 -1.92 -8.37
C MET A 1 12.52 -1.32 -9.21
N THR A 2 11.54 -2.14 -9.57
CA THR A 2 10.43 -1.78 -10.44
C THR A 2 9.19 -2.47 -9.90
N PHE A 3 8.27 -1.70 -9.32
CA PHE A 3 6.97 -2.23 -8.93
C PHE A 3 6.16 -2.55 -10.19
N ILE A 4 5.39 -3.62 -10.12
CA ILE A 4 4.39 -3.98 -11.14
C ILE A 4 3.09 -4.41 -10.48
N ASN A 5 1.97 -4.12 -11.14
CA ASN A 5 0.68 -4.68 -10.78
C ASN A 5 0.48 -6.06 -11.43
N GLU A 6 0.24 -7.07 -10.61
CA GLU A 6 -0.01 -8.43 -11.13
C GLU A 6 -1.02 -9.18 -10.27
N THR A 7 -1.55 -10.25 -10.86
CA THR A 7 -2.38 -11.22 -10.14
C THR A 7 -1.49 -12.09 -9.27
N ILE A 8 -1.87 -12.29 -8.01
CA ILE A 8 -1.16 -13.17 -7.08
C ILE A 8 -1.24 -14.61 -7.61
N SER A 9 -0.09 -15.20 -7.95
CA SER A 9 0.00 -16.57 -8.46
C SER A 9 -0.35 -17.60 -7.38
N GLU A 10 -0.67 -18.84 -7.76
CA GLU A 10 -0.91 -19.92 -6.76
C GLU A 10 0.30 -20.15 -5.85
N VAL A 11 1.52 -20.05 -6.39
CA VAL A 11 2.77 -20.19 -5.61
C VAL A 11 2.92 -19.04 -4.60
N ASP A 12 2.52 -17.83 -4.98
CA ASP A 12 2.61 -16.66 -4.11
C ASP A 12 1.51 -16.59 -3.06
N LYS A 13 0.40 -17.33 -3.23
CA LYS A 13 -0.69 -17.36 -2.24
C LYS A 13 -0.21 -17.86 -0.89
N GLU A 14 0.63 -18.89 -0.86
CA GLU A 14 1.18 -19.42 0.40
C GLU A 14 1.97 -18.34 1.14
N LYS A 15 2.84 -17.64 0.41
CA LYS A 15 3.57 -16.49 0.95
C LYS A 15 2.62 -15.41 1.44
N PHE A 16 1.62 -15.01 0.65
CA PHE A 16 0.66 -14.00 1.03
C PHE A 16 -0.10 -14.37 2.31
N TYR A 17 -0.63 -15.59 2.39
CA TYR A 17 -1.39 -16.06 3.55
C TYR A 17 -0.52 -16.26 4.80
N SER A 18 0.79 -16.45 4.66
CA SER A 18 1.72 -16.52 5.80
C SER A 18 1.73 -15.24 6.66
N PHE A 19 1.36 -14.09 6.10
CA PHE A 19 1.27 -12.82 6.84
C PHE A 19 -0.03 -12.70 7.66
N ASN A 20 -1.02 -13.56 7.44
CA ASN A 20 -2.29 -13.60 8.18
C ASN A 20 -2.99 -12.22 8.26
N PHE A 21 -2.99 -11.48 7.15
CA PHE A 21 -3.60 -10.16 7.10
C PHE A 21 -5.11 -10.22 7.39
N LYS A 22 -5.58 -9.29 8.22
CA LYS A 22 -6.99 -9.08 8.52
C LYS A 22 -7.41 -7.67 8.12
N ASN A 23 -8.65 -7.53 7.66
CA ASN A 23 -9.25 -6.24 7.47
C ASN A 23 -9.35 -5.53 8.83
N PRO A 24 -8.75 -4.34 9.03
CA PRO A 24 -8.77 -3.67 10.34
C PRO A 24 -10.17 -3.25 10.79
N VAL A 25 -11.14 -3.17 9.88
CA VAL A 25 -12.52 -2.78 10.18
C VAL A 25 -13.40 -3.99 10.49
N THR A 26 -13.38 -5.02 9.63
CA THR A 26 -14.29 -6.19 9.78
C THR A 26 -13.64 -7.37 10.51
N LEU A 27 -12.32 -7.34 10.68
CA LEU A 27 -11.49 -8.43 11.23
C LEU A 27 -11.46 -9.72 10.39
N ASP A 28 -12.09 -9.71 9.21
CA ASP A 28 -12.07 -10.84 8.30
C ASP A 28 -10.68 -11.03 7.66
N PRO A 29 -10.30 -12.28 7.32
CA PRO A 29 -9.09 -12.53 6.54
C PRO A 29 -9.12 -11.80 5.19
N VAL A 30 -8.02 -11.12 4.86
CA VAL A 30 -7.89 -10.42 3.57
C VAL A 30 -7.74 -11.42 2.44
N LYS A 31 -8.61 -11.32 1.43
CA LYS A 31 -8.58 -12.15 0.21
C LYS A 31 -8.22 -11.29 -0.99
N ALA A 32 -6.94 -10.97 -1.14
CA ALA A 32 -6.45 -10.20 -2.26
C ALA A 32 -6.32 -11.07 -3.53
N ARG A 33 -6.66 -10.50 -4.69
CA ARG A 33 -6.44 -11.12 -6.01
C ARG A 33 -5.20 -10.55 -6.72
N LYS A 34 -4.87 -9.30 -6.45
CA LYS A 34 -3.77 -8.56 -7.04
C LYS A 34 -2.97 -7.88 -5.95
N TRP A 35 -1.72 -7.61 -6.25
CA TRP A 35 -0.83 -6.79 -5.45
C TRP A 35 0.02 -5.90 -6.37
N THR A 36 0.70 -4.94 -5.78
CA THR A 36 1.75 -4.17 -6.45
C THR A 36 3.07 -4.63 -5.86
N ILE A 37 3.90 -5.32 -6.64
CA ILE A 37 5.09 -6.04 -6.15
C ILE A 37 6.35 -5.62 -6.89
N ASP A 38 7.45 -5.51 -6.15
CA ASP A 38 8.82 -5.55 -6.65
C ASP A 38 9.42 -6.91 -6.25
N ARG A 39 9.68 -7.74 -7.27
CA ARG A 39 10.24 -9.08 -7.11
C ARG A 39 11.72 -9.05 -6.71
N GLU A 40 12.48 -8.05 -7.16
CA GLU A 40 13.92 -7.93 -6.87
C GLU A 40 14.16 -7.61 -5.39
N SER A 41 13.37 -6.70 -4.83
CA SER A 41 13.46 -6.30 -3.42
C SER A 41 12.56 -7.11 -2.49
N ASN A 42 11.81 -8.08 -3.03
CA ASN A 42 10.82 -8.88 -2.30
C ASN A 42 9.85 -7.98 -1.49
N ALA A 43 9.35 -6.93 -2.12
CA ALA A 43 8.49 -5.93 -1.50
C ALA A 43 7.13 -5.85 -2.19
N PHE A 44 6.05 -5.69 -1.45
CA PHE A 44 4.72 -5.57 -2.07
C PHE A 44 3.75 -4.73 -1.25
N LEU A 45 2.83 -4.07 -1.94
CA LEU A 45 1.72 -3.29 -1.39
C LEU A 45 0.41 -4.06 -1.55
N ILE A 46 -0.41 -4.07 -0.50
CA ILE A 46 -1.75 -4.65 -0.52
C ILE A 46 -2.75 -3.78 0.23
N GLY A 47 -3.95 -3.63 -0.33
CA GLY A 47 -5.09 -3.05 0.37
C GLY A 47 -5.71 -4.06 1.35
N LEU A 48 -5.95 -3.63 2.58
CA LEU A 48 -6.52 -4.46 3.65
C LEU A 48 -8.02 -4.24 3.83
N GLY A 49 -8.57 -3.16 3.28
CA GLY A 49 -9.96 -2.75 3.39
C GLY A 49 -10.11 -1.38 4.04
N GLY A 50 -11.35 -0.90 4.11
CA GLY A 50 -11.68 0.47 4.52
C GLY A 50 -12.47 1.20 3.44
N GLN A 51 -12.59 2.52 3.56
CA GLN A 51 -13.26 3.37 2.56
C GLN A 51 -12.26 4.28 1.86
N GLY A 52 -11.50 5.06 2.64
CA GLY A 52 -10.37 5.87 2.16
C GLY A 52 -10.71 6.93 1.11
N SER A 53 -11.98 7.29 0.94
CA SER A 53 -12.34 8.54 0.25
C SER A 53 -11.94 9.73 1.12
N GLU A 54 -11.43 10.81 0.54
CA GLU A 54 -11.11 12.06 1.25
C GLU A 54 -12.27 12.57 2.15
N PHE A 55 -13.52 12.25 1.81
CA PHE A 55 -14.72 12.65 2.56
C PHE A 55 -15.21 11.60 3.57
N SER A 56 -14.51 10.48 3.71
CA SER A 56 -14.85 9.43 4.68
C SER A 56 -14.13 9.64 6.00
N GLU A 57 -14.75 9.23 7.11
CA GLU A 57 -14.08 9.13 8.41
C GLU A 57 -13.25 7.85 8.54
N ILE A 58 -13.45 6.87 7.65
CA ILE A 58 -12.79 5.57 7.70
C ILE A 58 -11.67 5.53 6.65
N PRO A 59 -10.39 5.43 7.05
CA PRO A 59 -9.29 5.35 6.09
C PRO A 59 -9.36 4.05 5.28
N MET A 60 -8.68 4.03 4.15
CA MET A 60 -8.29 2.79 3.49
C MET A 60 -6.97 2.34 4.09
N PHE A 61 -6.97 1.13 4.63
CA PHE A 61 -5.78 0.54 5.24
C PHE A 61 -4.98 -0.21 4.19
N TYR A 62 -3.66 -0.02 4.22
CA TYR A 62 -2.71 -0.74 3.38
C TYR A 62 -1.64 -1.40 4.25
N ALA A 63 -1.13 -2.53 3.78
CA ALA A 63 0.12 -3.10 4.24
C ALA A 63 1.16 -3.01 3.12
N PHE A 64 2.33 -2.47 3.45
CA PHE A 64 3.52 -2.57 2.63
C PHE A 64 4.47 -3.56 3.29
N VAL A 65 4.76 -4.66 2.61
CA VAL A 65 5.72 -5.65 3.08
C VAL A 65 7.07 -5.34 2.47
N TRP A 66 8.10 -5.19 3.29
CA TRP A 66 9.47 -4.93 2.88
C TRP A 66 10.42 -5.85 3.66
N LYS A 67 11.26 -6.64 2.96
CA LYS A 67 12.18 -7.61 3.60
C LYS A 67 11.47 -8.53 4.64
N ASN A 68 10.26 -9.00 4.31
CA ASN A 68 9.36 -9.79 5.18
C ASN A 68 8.81 -9.08 6.42
N ASP A 69 8.95 -7.76 6.51
CA ASP A 69 8.34 -6.96 7.56
C ASP A 69 7.14 -6.18 7.05
N VAL A 70 6.09 -6.21 7.86
CA VAL A 70 4.83 -5.50 7.59
C VAL A 70 4.93 -4.07 8.12
N ILE A 71 4.67 -3.12 7.23
CA ILE A 71 4.49 -1.69 7.52
C ILE A 71 3.02 -1.37 7.28
N MET A 72 2.32 -0.94 8.33
CA MET A 72 0.89 -0.63 8.25
C MET A 72 0.68 0.85 7.94
N MET A 73 -0.34 1.13 7.12
CA MET A 73 -0.64 2.50 6.70
C MET A 73 -2.13 2.78 6.73
N GLU A 74 -2.46 4.01 7.08
CA GLU A 74 -3.79 4.61 6.93
C GLU A 74 -3.73 5.64 5.83
N THR A 75 -4.66 5.56 4.89
CA THR A 75 -4.66 6.41 3.70
C THR A 75 -6.04 6.94 3.36
N PHE A 76 -6.05 8.11 2.74
CA PHE A 76 -7.17 8.68 2.03
C PHE A 76 -6.72 9.05 0.62
N SER A 77 -7.63 8.97 -0.34
CA SER A 77 -7.38 9.39 -1.69
C SER A 77 -8.55 10.13 -2.29
N ARG A 78 -8.22 10.94 -3.28
CA ARG A 78 -9.16 11.55 -4.21
C ARG A 78 -8.60 11.40 -5.62
N GLY A 79 -9.50 11.26 -6.58
CA GLY A 79 -9.15 11.23 -7.99
C GLY A 79 -10.01 12.20 -8.78
N THR A 80 -9.43 12.76 -9.84
CA THR A 80 -10.16 13.54 -10.85
C THR A 80 -9.94 12.91 -12.22
N GLY A 81 -10.83 13.23 -13.17
CA GLY A 81 -10.79 12.67 -14.51
C GLY A 81 -11.46 11.30 -14.62
N ASN A 82 -11.16 10.57 -15.69
CA ASN A 82 -11.77 9.28 -16.00
C ASN A 82 -10.88 8.44 -16.92
N ALA A 83 -11.31 7.22 -17.26
CA ALA A 83 -10.53 6.30 -18.09
C ALA A 83 -10.23 6.81 -19.52
N GLN A 84 -11.04 7.74 -20.06
CA GLN A 84 -10.82 8.31 -21.39
C GLN A 84 -9.91 9.54 -21.35
N SER A 85 -10.14 10.45 -20.40
CA SER A 85 -9.35 11.68 -20.26
C SER A 85 -8.09 11.50 -19.43
N GLY A 86 -7.88 10.33 -18.83
CA GLY A 86 -6.84 10.06 -17.84
C GLY A 86 -7.27 10.46 -16.43
N VAL A 87 -6.71 9.78 -15.45
CA VAL A 87 -6.99 10.00 -14.02
C VAL A 87 -5.77 10.61 -13.34
N GLU A 88 -6.00 11.64 -12.53
CA GLU A 88 -5.00 12.15 -11.59
C GLU A 88 -5.40 11.72 -10.18
N LEU A 89 -4.43 11.29 -9.37
CA LEU A 89 -4.67 10.76 -8.03
C LEU A 89 -3.88 11.55 -7.00
N TRP A 90 -4.54 11.94 -5.91
CA TRP A 90 -3.89 12.53 -4.75
C TRP A 90 -4.10 11.63 -3.54
N TRP A 91 -3.00 11.31 -2.87
CA TRP A 91 -2.96 10.50 -1.67
C TRP A 91 -2.64 11.34 -0.43
N LYS A 92 -3.27 10.97 0.67
CA LYS A 92 -2.94 11.41 2.03
C LYS A 92 -2.62 10.18 2.84
N ILE A 93 -1.35 9.99 3.19
CA ILE A 93 -0.91 8.92 4.08
C ILE A 93 -0.83 9.52 5.48
N THR A 94 -1.84 9.25 6.31
CA THR A 94 -2.01 9.88 7.62
C THR A 94 -1.30 9.15 8.75
N ARG A 95 -0.95 7.88 8.53
CA ARG A 95 -0.20 7.07 9.48
C ARG A 95 0.69 6.08 8.74
N ILE A 96 1.92 5.91 9.22
CA ILE A 96 2.86 4.88 8.77
C ILE A 96 3.47 4.24 10.01
N GLU A 97 3.28 2.93 10.18
CA GLU A 97 3.85 2.17 11.29
C GLU A 97 4.98 1.28 10.80
N ILE A 98 6.21 1.66 11.12
CA ILE A 98 7.41 0.92 10.71
C ILE A 98 7.91 0.10 11.91
N PRO A 99 8.21 -1.19 11.76
CA PRO A 99 8.89 -1.95 12.81
C PRO A 99 10.21 -1.30 13.23
N GLU A 100 10.47 -1.18 14.54
CA GLU A 100 11.65 -0.44 15.06
C GLU A 100 12.98 -0.90 14.47
N LYS A 101 13.11 -2.20 14.13
CA LYS A 101 14.32 -2.75 13.48
C LYS A 101 14.60 -2.19 12.09
N LEU A 102 13.63 -1.55 11.45
CA LEU A 102 13.76 -0.90 10.14
C LEU A 102 13.87 0.63 10.26
N LYS A 103 14.08 1.17 11.47
CA LYS A 103 14.17 2.62 11.70
C LYS A 103 15.26 3.30 10.89
N SER A 104 16.40 2.62 10.67
CA SER A 104 17.49 3.15 9.84
C SER A 104 17.10 3.30 8.37
N ASP A 105 16.17 2.46 7.90
CA ASP A 105 15.75 2.38 6.51
C ASP A 105 14.51 3.27 6.24
N LYS A 106 14.09 4.14 7.19
CA LYS A 106 12.81 4.87 7.12
C LYS A 106 12.65 5.68 5.83
N GLU A 107 13.70 6.36 5.37
CA GLU A 107 13.65 7.24 4.20
C GLU A 107 13.51 6.41 2.92
N VAL A 108 14.26 5.31 2.84
CA VAL A 108 14.16 4.34 1.76
C VAL A 108 12.75 3.74 1.73
N ILE A 109 12.21 3.32 2.87
CA ILE A 109 10.86 2.75 2.97
C ILE A 109 9.80 3.74 2.46
N VAL A 110 9.86 5.01 2.88
CA VAL A 110 8.93 6.04 2.41
C VAL A 110 9.03 6.26 0.90
N GLU A 111 10.25 6.26 0.35
CA GLU A 111 10.44 6.36 -1.10
C GLU A 111 9.84 5.15 -1.85
N GLN A 112 10.00 3.94 -1.29
CA GLN A 112 9.47 2.72 -1.87
C GLN A 112 7.94 2.66 -1.80
N ILE A 113 7.35 3.14 -0.70
CA ILE A 113 5.91 3.33 -0.57
C ILE A 113 5.40 4.26 -1.68
N LYS A 114 6.07 5.41 -1.92
CA LYS A 114 5.69 6.33 -3.01
C LYS A 114 5.71 5.65 -4.37
N LYS A 115 6.77 4.89 -4.68
CA LYS A 115 6.89 4.14 -5.94
C LYS A 115 5.80 3.07 -6.07
N ALA A 116 5.49 2.36 -4.99
CA ALA A 116 4.43 1.35 -4.97
C ALA A 116 3.05 1.97 -5.19
N PHE A 117 2.74 3.13 -4.59
CA PHE A 117 1.49 3.85 -4.81
C PHE A 117 1.40 4.47 -6.21
N ASP A 118 2.51 4.95 -6.78
CA ASP A 118 2.52 5.40 -8.17
C ASP A 118 2.14 4.25 -9.10
N GLU A 119 2.83 3.11 -8.99
CA GLU A 119 2.54 1.93 -9.82
C GLU A 119 1.12 1.41 -9.57
N TYR A 120 0.68 1.30 -8.31
CA TYR A 120 -0.68 0.88 -7.96
C TYR A 120 -1.75 1.66 -8.74
N GLY A 121 -1.53 2.97 -8.94
CA GLY A 121 -2.41 3.82 -9.72
C GLY A 121 -3.85 3.78 -9.21
N SER A 122 -4.82 3.62 -10.11
CA SER A 122 -6.24 3.53 -9.77
C SER A 122 -6.71 2.07 -9.83
N PHE A 123 -6.83 1.40 -8.69
CA PHE A 123 -7.25 -0.01 -8.61
C PHE A 123 -6.34 -0.98 -9.40
N HIS A 124 -5.01 -0.87 -9.26
CA HIS A 124 -4.00 -1.66 -10.00
C HIS A 124 -3.98 -1.39 -11.50
N ARG A 125 -4.29 -0.16 -11.90
CA ARG A 125 -4.24 0.29 -13.29
C ARG A 125 -3.44 1.57 -13.38
N ARG A 126 -2.18 1.42 -13.81
CA ARG A 126 -1.26 2.53 -14.07
C ARG A 126 -1.46 3.17 -15.45
N ASP A 127 -1.97 2.40 -16.40
CA ASP A 127 -2.09 2.68 -17.84
C ASP A 127 -2.81 3.99 -18.19
N HIS A 128 -3.80 4.36 -17.38
CA HIS A 128 -4.64 5.53 -17.60
C HIS A 128 -4.44 6.62 -16.54
N VAL A 129 -3.46 6.44 -15.64
CA VAL A 129 -3.12 7.42 -14.60
C VAL A 129 -2.10 8.40 -15.17
N LYS A 130 -2.45 9.69 -15.18
CA LYS A 130 -1.58 10.77 -15.66
C LYS A 130 -0.55 11.19 -14.62
N GLY A 131 -0.92 11.14 -13.35
CA GLY A 131 -0.07 11.53 -12.25
C GLY A 131 -0.58 11.01 -10.91
N VAL A 132 0.37 10.70 -10.04
CA VAL A 132 0.12 10.35 -8.64
C VAL A 132 0.84 11.38 -7.78
N TYR A 133 0.09 12.01 -6.89
CA TYR A 133 0.53 13.10 -6.04
C TYR A 133 0.30 12.73 -4.58
N PHE A 134 1.08 13.31 -3.68
CA PHE A 134 0.97 13.10 -2.24
C PHE A 134 0.76 14.44 -1.56
N ASP A 135 -0.45 14.68 -1.07
CA ASP A 135 -0.80 15.90 -0.34
C ASP A 135 -0.21 15.86 1.08
N VAL A 136 -0.21 14.67 1.69
CA VAL A 136 0.30 14.44 3.05
C VAL A 136 1.01 13.10 3.09
N ILE A 137 2.18 13.09 3.74
CA ILE A 137 2.86 11.86 4.16
C ILE A 137 3.27 12.05 5.61
N ALA A 138 2.64 11.31 6.50
CA ALA A 138 2.95 11.34 7.92
C ALA A 138 4.38 10.86 8.18
N GLU A 139 5.04 11.47 9.16
CA GLU A 139 6.30 10.95 9.70
C GLU A 139 6.06 9.54 10.28
N PRO A 140 6.91 8.55 9.95
CA PRO A 140 6.72 7.19 10.45
C PRO A 140 6.81 7.09 11.97
N VAL A 141 5.89 6.33 12.55
CA VAL A 141 5.94 5.91 13.95
C VAL A 141 6.60 4.54 14.03
N PHE A 142 7.54 4.39 14.98
CA PHE A 142 8.27 3.14 15.15
C PHE A 142 7.59 2.26 16.19
N VAL A 143 7.19 1.06 15.77
CA VAL A 143 6.47 0.11 16.63
C VAL A 143 7.37 -1.06 17.01
N ARG A 144 7.37 -1.40 18.30
CA ARG A 144 7.94 -2.66 18.81
C ARG A 144 6.91 -3.76 18.57
N LYS A 145 7.23 -4.72 17.72
CA LYS A 145 6.46 -5.97 17.68
C LYS A 145 6.74 -6.73 18.97
N VAL A 146 5.78 -6.72 19.88
CA VAL A 146 5.77 -7.66 21.01
C VAL A 146 5.50 -9.04 20.39
N LYS A 147 6.47 -9.95 20.50
CA LYS A 147 6.29 -11.34 20.10
C LYS A 147 5.37 -12.06 21.06
#